data_AF-A0A662UDU9-F1
#
_entry.id   AF-A0A662UDU9-F1
#
_cell.length_a   1.000
_cell.length_b   1.000
_cell.length_c   1.000
_cell.angle_alpha   90.00
_cell.angle_beta   90.00
_cell.angle_gamma   90.00
#
_symmetry.space_group_name_H-M   'P 1'
#
loop_
_entity.id
_entity.type
_entity.pdbx_description
1 polymer ?
#
loop_
_entity_poly.entity_id
_entity_poly.type
_entity_poly.pdbx_seq_one_letter_code
_entity_poly.pdbx_strand_id
1 'polypeptide(L)'
;SLVITFGGVGLTIFLAVMFLMMYMGFDLLPALVIAVAISNTATEIVVVMLEHSYEVSDEFRRVLVMSSFIDDIVAILFMSLLRGAMVGEVGAVSFELLKLIGFFAISLAITFLVMRYAPRLVYPLVVNWDYLLFLSSVIFFGLVFAAYELGISEIFGAYIAGLVIGMLRLVHDPTLVYTVRVEEFVSRMSTVLEFFIIPIFFVYIGYNTLVSQLLSPLSLIILALAFTGKFVGVVLASIPWGRLTQSLTLGLAMNVRGSIEPAVALVALERGIIQQDLFSAVVAVSLFTSTVIPVIFNLITRLKRI
;
A
#
# COMPACT_ATOMS: atom_id res chain seq x y z
N SER A 1 -9.15 -6.65 -12.39
CA SER A 1 -8.25 -6.08 -11.38
C SER A 1 -6.84 -5.81 -11.92
N LEU A 2 -6.07 -6.82 -12.36
CA LEU A 2 -4.69 -6.59 -12.88
C LEU A 2 -4.60 -5.48 -13.96
N VAL A 3 -5.40 -5.55 -15.02
CA VAL A 3 -5.38 -4.53 -16.09
C VAL A 3 -5.72 -3.13 -15.56
N ILE A 4 -6.65 -3.05 -14.60
CA ILE A 4 -7.09 -1.80 -13.97
C ILE A 4 -5.96 -1.19 -13.14
N THR A 5 -5.32 -2.00 -12.30
CA THR A 5 -4.14 -1.64 -11.51
C THR A 5 -3.02 -1.12 -12.42
N PHE A 6 -2.61 -1.91 -13.42
CA PHE A 6 -1.52 -1.50 -14.31
C PHE A 6 -1.86 -0.27 -15.14
N GLY A 7 -3.13 -0.10 -15.56
CA GLY A 7 -3.59 1.10 -16.25
C GLY A 7 -3.48 2.34 -15.36
N GLY A 8 -3.99 2.27 -14.12
CA GLY A 8 -3.94 3.37 -13.16
C GLY A 8 -2.52 3.71 -12.71
N VAL A 9 -1.74 2.71 -12.28
CA VAL A 9 -0.36 2.89 -11.83
C VAL A 9 0.53 3.35 -12.98
N GLY A 10 0.46 2.67 -14.13
CA GLY A 10 1.30 2.97 -15.28
C GLY A 10 1.07 4.37 -15.82
N LEU A 11 -0.19 4.81 -15.96
CA LEU A 11 -0.49 6.16 -16.44
C LEU A 11 -0.06 7.23 -15.42
N THR A 12 -0.29 6.99 -14.12
CA THR A 12 0.14 7.93 -13.08
C THR A 12 1.66 8.08 -13.06
N ILE A 13 2.39 6.96 -13.10
CA ILE A 13 3.85 6.98 -13.14
C ILE A 13 4.34 7.71 -14.38
N PHE A 14 3.81 7.38 -15.55
CA PHE A 14 4.20 8.02 -16.81
C PHE A 14 4.01 9.54 -16.77
N LEU A 15 2.82 10.03 -16.36
CA LEU A 15 2.54 11.46 -16.31
C LEU A 15 3.41 12.18 -15.27
N ALA A 16 3.58 11.59 -14.08
CA ALA A 16 4.37 12.19 -13.01
C ALA A 16 5.86 12.26 -13.36
N VAL A 17 6.45 11.17 -13.87
CA VAL A 17 7.85 11.14 -14.29
C VAL A 17 8.09 12.12 -15.43
N MET A 18 7.24 12.10 -16.46
CA MET A 18 7.35 13.01 -17.59
C MET A 18 7.29 14.47 -17.13
N PHE A 19 6.36 14.81 -16.25
CA PHE A 19 6.24 16.17 -15.72
C PHE A 19 7.46 16.59 -14.91
N LEU A 20 7.86 15.78 -13.93
CA LEU A 20 8.97 16.10 -13.03
C LEU A 20 10.31 16.21 -13.76
N MET A 21 10.56 15.35 -14.75
CA MET A 21 11.80 15.40 -15.51
C MET A 21 11.79 16.52 -16.56
N MET A 22 10.75 16.61 -17.40
CA MET A 22 10.77 17.54 -18.55
C MET A 22 10.47 18.99 -18.16
N TYR A 23 9.61 19.22 -17.16
CA TYR A 23 9.17 20.58 -16.80
C TYR A 23 9.85 21.10 -15.54
N MET A 24 10.20 20.23 -14.59
CA MET A 24 10.85 20.65 -13.35
C MET A 24 12.35 20.35 -13.30
N GLY A 25 12.88 19.58 -14.26
CA GLY A 25 14.30 19.27 -14.35
C GLY A 25 14.82 18.33 -13.25
N PHE A 26 13.94 17.53 -12.62
CA PHE A 26 14.37 16.53 -11.66
C PHE A 26 15.04 15.34 -12.35
N ASP A 27 16.00 14.72 -11.66
CA ASP A 27 16.58 13.45 -12.07
C ASP A 27 15.54 12.31 -12.02
N LEU A 28 15.86 11.21 -12.70
CA LEU A 28 14.98 10.05 -12.83
C LEU A 28 14.63 9.43 -11.46
N LEU A 29 15.59 9.34 -10.54
CA LEU A 29 15.37 8.69 -9.24
C LEU A 29 14.37 9.47 -8.36
N PRO A 30 14.53 10.77 -8.09
CA PRO A 30 13.52 11.58 -7.41
C PRO A 30 12.15 11.52 -8.11
N ALA A 31 12.14 11.61 -9.45
CA ALA A 31 10.91 11.56 -10.22
C ALA A 31 10.17 10.22 -10.07
N LEU A 32 10.88 9.09 -10.14
CA LEU A 32 10.31 7.75 -9.95
C LEU A 32 9.80 7.54 -8.54
N VAL A 33 10.55 7.97 -7.52
CA VAL A 33 10.12 7.83 -6.11
C VAL A 33 8.78 8.55 -5.88
N ILE A 34 8.66 9.79 -6.33
CA ILE A 34 7.41 10.56 -6.20
C ILE A 34 6.29 9.93 -7.04
N ALA A 35 6.59 9.55 -8.27
CA ALA A 35 5.63 8.96 -9.19
C ALA A 35 5.05 7.64 -8.66
N VAL A 36 5.89 6.75 -8.11
CA VAL A 36 5.45 5.49 -7.51
C VAL A 36 4.63 5.78 -6.26
N ALA A 37 5.08 6.71 -5.39
CA ALA A 37 4.34 7.08 -4.19
C ALA A 37 2.91 7.53 -4.53
N ILE A 38 2.73 8.53 -5.40
CA ILE A 38 1.39 9.08 -5.70
C ILE A 38 0.52 8.17 -6.59
N SER A 39 1.09 7.11 -7.17
CA SER A 39 0.38 6.12 -7.98
C SER A 39 -0.39 5.08 -7.17
N ASN A 40 -0.05 4.91 -5.88
CA ASN A 40 -0.68 3.91 -5.03
C ASN A 40 -2.16 4.27 -4.72
N THR A 41 -2.92 3.25 -4.34
CA THR A 41 -4.25 3.40 -3.76
C THR A 41 -4.24 2.89 -2.33
N ALA A 42 -4.68 3.69 -1.37
CA ALA A 42 -4.76 3.27 0.03
C ALA A 42 -5.90 2.28 0.27
N THR A 43 -5.55 0.98 0.29
CA THR A 43 -6.48 -0.12 0.53
C THR A 43 -7.21 0.05 1.87
N GLU A 44 -6.55 0.56 2.90
CA GLU A 44 -7.13 0.75 4.24
C GLU A 44 -8.31 1.73 4.21
N ILE A 45 -8.19 2.84 3.45
CA ILE A 45 -9.27 3.82 3.34
C ILE A 45 -10.36 3.31 2.40
N VAL A 46 -10.00 2.57 1.35
CA VAL A 46 -10.97 1.93 0.44
C VAL A 46 -11.90 0.98 1.20
N VAL A 47 -11.36 0.17 2.12
CA VAL A 47 -12.16 -0.76 2.94
C VAL A 47 -13.13 0.02 3.85
N VAL A 48 -12.64 1.02 4.59
CA VAL A 48 -13.48 1.86 5.47
C VAL A 48 -14.56 2.61 4.67
N MET A 49 -14.20 3.12 3.50
CA MET A 49 -15.13 3.79 2.58
C MET A 49 -16.25 2.84 2.14
N LEU A 50 -15.92 1.58 1.80
CA LEU A 50 -16.90 0.57 1.42
C LEU A 50 -17.82 0.15 2.57
N GLU A 51 -17.30 0.10 3.80
CA GLU A 51 -18.11 -0.20 5.00
C GLU A 51 -19.19 0.86 5.26
N HIS A 52 -18.92 2.12 4.92
CA HIS A 52 -19.85 3.23 5.11
C HIS A 52 -20.71 3.55 3.87
N SER A 53 -20.47 2.87 2.75
CA SER A 53 -21.16 3.11 1.48
C SER A 53 -22.53 2.44 1.39
N TYR A 54 -23.45 3.04 0.64
CA TYR A 54 -24.81 2.53 0.44
C TYR A 54 -24.90 1.71 -0.86
N GLU A 55 -25.54 0.54 -0.82
CA GLU A 55 -25.95 -0.25 -2.01
C GLU A 55 -24.86 -0.34 -3.11
N VAL A 56 -23.66 -0.83 -2.76
CA VAL A 56 -22.59 -1.15 -3.71
C VAL A 56 -22.61 -2.65 -4.01
N SER A 57 -22.64 -3.03 -5.29
CA SER A 57 -22.60 -4.43 -5.70
C SER A 57 -21.34 -5.19 -5.21
N ASP A 58 -21.51 -6.48 -4.89
CA ASP A 58 -20.43 -7.35 -4.44
C ASP A 58 -19.29 -7.48 -5.47
N GLU A 59 -19.65 -7.44 -6.76
CA GLU A 59 -18.68 -7.46 -7.85
C GLU A 59 -17.80 -6.21 -7.84
N PHE A 60 -18.41 -5.02 -7.72
CA PHE A 60 -17.67 -3.77 -7.64
C PHE A 60 -16.76 -3.73 -6.40
N ARG A 61 -17.30 -4.11 -5.23
CA ARG A 61 -16.53 -4.22 -3.98
C ARG A 61 -15.31 -5.13 -4.15
N ARG A 62 -15.50 -6.30 -4.74
CA ARG A 62 -14.42 -7.27 -4.99
C ARG A 62 -13.38 -6.71 -5.95
N VAL A 63 -13.78 -6.09 -7.06
CA VAL A 63 -12.84 -5.51 -8.03
C VAL A 63 -12.03 -4.39 -7.41
N LEU A 64 -12.67 -3.49 -6.66
CA LEU A 64 -12.02 -2.35 -6.01
C LEU A 64 -11.00 -2.80 -4.96
N VAL A 65 -11.38 -3.70 -4.04
CA VAL A 65 -10.48 -4.23 -3.00
C VAL A 65 -9.33 -5.03 -3.61
N MET A 66 -9.61 -5.88 -4.60
CA MET A 66 -8.55 -6.65 -5.25
C MET A 66 -7.60 -5.77 -6.08
N SER A 67 -8.10 -4.71 -6.71
CA SER A 67 -7.24 -3.81 -7.51
C SER A 67 -6.36 -2.93 -6.62
N SER A 68 -6.88 -2.43 -5.50
CA SER A 68 -6.09 -1.69 -4.50
C SER A 68 -5.04 -2.57 -3.82
N PHE A 69 -5.38 -3.81 -3.46
CA PHE A 69 -4.40 -4.76 -2.93
C PHE A 69 -3.25 -5.06 -3.91
N ILE A 70 -3.55 -5.20 -5.21
CA ILE A 70 -2.50 -5.37 -6.23
C ILE A 70 -1.69 -4.07 -6.37
N ASP A 71 -2.31 -2.89 -6.26
CA ASP A 71 -1.58 -1.60 -6.28
C ASP A 71 -0.54 -1.56 -5.16
N ASP A 72 -0.89 -1.94 -3.94
CA ASP A 72 0.04 -1.96 -2.80
C ASP A 72 1.24 -2.86 -3.07
N ILE A 73 1.00 -4.06 -3.61
CA ILE A 73 2.10 -4.97 -4.01
C ILE A 73 2.97 -4.29 -5.07
N VAL A 74 2.38 -3.73 -6.12
CA VAL A 74 3.12 -3.05 -7.19
C VAL A 74 3.93 -1.87 -6.65
N ALA A 75 3.36 -1.06 -5.77
CA ALA A 75 4.05 0.06 -5.15
C ALA A 75 5.25 -0.42 -4.34
N ILE A 76 5.09 -1.42 -3.48
CA ILE A 76 6.19 -1.95 -2.67
C ILE A 76 7.25 -2.62 -3.55
N LEU A 77 6.86 -3.31 -4.63
CA LEU A 77 7.79 -3.85 -5.63
C LEU A 77 8.67 -2.75 -6.23
N PHE A 78 8.04 -1.68 -6.73
CA PHE A 78 8.77 -0.55 -7.29
C PHE A 78 9.67 0.12 -6.24
N MET A 79 9.18 0.34 -5.02
CA MET A 79 9.99 0.93 -3.95
C MET A 79 11.19 0.05 -3.57
N SER A 80 11.03 -1.28 -3.57
CA SER A 80 12.15 -2.18 -3.32
C SER A 80 13.18 -2.17 -4.45
N LEU A 81 12.78 -2.01 -5.70
CA LEU A 81 13.70 -1.85 -6.83
C LEU A 81 14.41 -0.48 -6.79
N LEU A 82 13.69 0.56 -6.35
CA LEU A 82 14.30 1.87 -6.18
C LEU A 82 15.29 1.90 -5.01
N ARG A 83 15.12 1.05 -3.98
CA ARG A 83 16.04 0.99 -2.82
C ARG A 83 17.49 0.78 -3.24
N GLY A 84 17.78 -0.10 -4.20
CA GLY A 84 19.15 -0.34 -4.70
C GLY A 84 19.78 0.94 -5.25
N ALA A 85 19.02 1.69 -6.06
CA ALA A 85 19.41 3.00 -6.55
C ALA A 85 19.53 4.07 -5.45
N MET A 86 18.70 4.01 -4.40
CA MET A 86 18.75 4.93 -3.25
C MET A 86 19.96 4.67 -2.33
N VAL A 87 20.54 3.47 -2.35
CA VAL A 87 21.67 3.06 -1.47
C VAL A 87 23.00 3.01 -2.23
N GLY A 88 22.99 3.18 -3.57
CA GLY A 88 24.19 3.17 -4.40
C GLY A 88 24.69 1.76 -4.78
N GLU A 89 23.92 0.72 -4.43
CA GLU A 89 24.16 -0.66 -4.83
C GLU A 89 23.34 -0.97 -6.08
N VAL A 90 23.84 -0.55 -7.25
CA VAL A 90 23.14 -0.85 -8.52
C VAL A 90 23.44 -2.29 -8.93
N GLY A 91 22.60 -3.22 -8.45
CA GLY A 91 22.52 -4.56 -9.02
C GLY A 91 21.83 -4.54 -10.39
N ALA A 92 21.93 -5.64 -11.14
CA ALA A 92 21.06 -5.81 -12.28
C ALA A 92 19.60 -5.87 -11.80
N VAL A 93 18.69 -5.11 -12.43
CA VAL A 93 17.25 -5.09 -12.10
C VAL A 93 16.66 -6.50 -12.04
N SER A 94 17.11 -7.40 -12.92
CA SER A 94 16.72 -8.82 -12.93
C SER A 94 17.11 -9.56 -11.64
N PHE A 95 18.25 -9.24 -11.03
CA PHE A 95 18.71 -9.84 -9.79
C PHE A 95 17.90 -9.33 -8.59
N GLU A 96 17.55 -8.04 -8.55
CA GLU A 96 16.70 -7.48 -7.50
C GLU A 96 15.28 -8.05 -7.54
N LEU A 97 14.69 -8.16 -8.73
CA LEU A 97 13.42 -8.85 -8.92
C LEU A 97 13.48 -10.31 -8.46
N LEU A 98 14.58 -11.01 -8.76
CA LEU A 98 14.78 -12.39 -8.32
C LEU A 98 14.88 -12.49 -6.79
N LYS A 99 15.63 -11.60 -6.13
CA LYS A 99 15.70 -11.53 -4.67
C LYS A 99 14.31 -11.33 -4.07
N LEU A 100 13.52 -10.43 -4.64
CA LEU A 100 12.19 -10.11 -4.14
C LEU A 100 11.23 -11.29 -4.29
N ILE A 101 11.11 -11.83 -5.50
CA ILE A 101 10.25 -12.99 -5.77
C ILE A 101 10.70 -14.19 -4.94
N GLY A 102 12.01 -14.42 -4.84
CA GLY A 102 12.60 -15.47 -4.03
C GLY A 102 12.27 -15.30 -2.55
N PHE A 103 12.46 -14.10 -1.99
CA PHE A 103 12.15 -13.81 -0.59
C PHE A 103 10.66 -14.02 -0.28
N PHE A 104 9.77 -13.53 -1.16
CA PHE A 104 8.33 -13.76 -1.05
C PHE A 104 7.97 -15.24 -1.10
N ALA A 105 8.42 -15.94 -2.15
CA ALA A 105 8.10 -17.35 -2.37
C ALA A 105 8.65 -18.24 -1.24
N ILE A 106 9.90 -18.03 -0.81
CA ILE A 106 10.53 -18.79 0.27
C ILE A 106 9.81 -18.56 1.59
N SER A 107 9.49 -17.31 1.94
CA SER A 107 8.80 -16.99 3.19
C SER A 107 7.42 -17.65 3.26
N LEU A 108 6.66 -17.60 2.17
CA LEU A 108 5.36 -18.27 2.10
C LEU A 108 5.49 -19.79 2.07
N ALA A 109 6.44 -20.33 1.32
CA ALA A 109 6.68 -21.77 1.21
C ALA A 109 7.10 -22.38 2.55
N ILE A 110 8.01 -21.74 3.28
CA ILE A 110 8.42 -22.17 4.63
C ILE A 110 7.21 -22.20 5.55
N THR A 111 6.42 -21.13 5.57
CA THR A 111 5.24 -21.06 6.44
C THR A 111 4.23 -22.15 6.09
N PHE A 112 3.93 -22.32 4.80
CA PHE A 112 3.04 -23.37 4.31
C PHE A 112 3.54 -24.77 4.70
N LEU A 113 4.84 -25.04 4.54
CA LEU A 113 5.47 -26.31 4.88
C LEU A 113 5.38 -26.59 6.39
N VAL A 114 5.69 -25.59 7.22
CA VAL A 114 5.62 -25.71 8.69
C VAL A 114 4.18 -25.97 9.13
N MET A 115 3.20 -25.25 8.58
CA MET A 115 1.78 -25.47 8.90
C MET A 115 1.29 -26.84 8.43
N ARG A 116 1.75 -27.33 7.27
CA ARG A 116 1.32 -28.62 6.71
C ARG A 116 1.94 -29.82 7.42
N TYR A 117 3.24 -29.78 7.70
CA TYR A 117 4.00 -30.94 8.17
C TYR A 117 4.32 -30.90 9.68
N ALA A 118 4.27 -29.73 10.31
CA ALA A 118 4.56 -29.59 11.73
C ALA A 118 3.44 -28.87 12.53
N PRO A 119 2.15 -29.17 12.33
CA PRO A 119 1.06 -28.47 13.02
C PRO A 119 1.12 -28.63 14.54
N ARG A 120 1.71 -29.73 15.05
CA ARG A 120 1.90 -29.96 16.49
C ARG A 120 2.87 -28.98 17.15
N LEU A 121 3.82 -28.42 16.39
CA LEU A 121 4.73 -27.39 16.90
C LEU A 121 4.06 -26.02 16.92
N VAL A 122 3.22 -25.74 15.93
CA VAL A 122 2.52 -24.45 15.79
C VAL A 122 1.35 -24.33 16.76
N TYR A 123 0.64 -25.44 17.04
CA TYR A 123 -0.54 -25.46 17.90
C TYR A 123 -0.35 -24.76 19.27
N PRO A 124 0.62 -25.15 20.11
CA PRO A 124 0.80 -24.49 21.41
C PRO A 124 1.18 -23.01 21.27
N LEU A 125 1.84 -22.63 20.18
CA LEU A 125 2.25 -21.25 19.92
C LEU A 125 1.08 -20.36 19.53
N VAL A 126 0.07 -20.89 18.84
CA VAL A 126 -1.10 -20.10 18.40
C VAL A 126 -2.20 -20.08 19.46
N VAL A 127 -2.40 -21.18 20.20
CA VAL A 127 -3.48 -21.27 21.20
C VAL A 127 -3.20 -20.38 22.42
N ASN A 128 -1.94 -20.22 22.79
CA ASN A 128 -1.53 -19.44 23.94
C ASN A 128 -1.20 -18.00 23.52
N TRP A 129 -1.84 -17.03 24.17
CA TRP A 129 -1.76 -15.63 23.76
C TRP A 129 -0.33 -15.07 23.79
N ASP A 130 0.40 -15.34 24.88
CA ASP A 130 1.76 -14.82 25.04
C ASP A 130 2.73 -15.42 24.01
N TYR A 131 2.54 -16.70 23.67
CA TYR A 131 3.32 -17.34 22.62
C TYR A 131 2.94 -16.86 21.22
N LEU A 132 1.68 -16.51 20.97
CA LEU A 132 1.24 -15.96 19.70
C LEU A 132 1.81 -14.55 19.49
N LEU A 133 1.82 -13.73 20.55
CA LEU A 133 2.48 -12.42 20.54
C LEU A 133 3.97 -12.56 20.25
N PHE A 134 4.65 -13.47 20.96
CA PHE A 134 6.07 -13.73 20.76
C PHE A 134 6.37 -14.22 19.34
N LEU A 135 5.64 -15.23 18.85
CA LEU A 135 5.79 -15.78 17.51
C LEU A 135 5.57 -14.70 16.44
N SER A 136 4.49 -13.92 16.55
CA SER A 136 4.18 -12.82 15.63
C SER A 136 5.28 -11.76 15.62
N SER A 137 5.84 -11.44 16.79
CA SER A 137 6.97 -10.48 16.91
C SER A 137 8.24 -11.02 16.25
N VAL A 138 8.56 -12.29 16.47
CA VAL A 138 9.72 -12.96 15.85
C VAL A 138 9.57 -13.00 14.34
N ILE A 139 8.37 -13.33 13.82
CA ILE A 139 8.09 -13.33 12.39
C ILE A 139 8.24 -11.91 11.83
N PHE A 140 7.66 -10.91 12.49
CA PHE A 140 7.72 -9.52 12.06
C PHE A 140 9.15 -8.98 12.01
N PHE A 141 9.86 -8.98 13.14
CA PHE A 141 11.23 -8.46 13.19
C PHE A 141 12.20 -9.33 12.40
N GLY A 142 12.01 -10.65 12.38
CA GLY A 142 12.85 -11.58 11.63
C GLY A 142 12.77 -11.35 10.12
N LEU A 143 11.57 -11.17 9.57
CA LEU A 143 11.39 -10.91 8.14
C LEU A 143 11.79 -9.49 7.75
N VAL A 144 11.56 -8.49 8.61
CA VAL A 144 12.06 -7.12 8.40
C VAL A 144 13.58 -7.10 8.37
N PHE A 145 14.23 -7.77 9.32
CA PHE A 145 15.69 -7.88 9.38
C PHE A 145 16.25 -8.65 8.17
N ALA A 146 15.64 -9.78 7.81
CA ALA A 146 16.03 -10.53 6.62
C ALA A 146 15.89 -9.70 5.33
N ALA A 147 14.82 -8.91 5.21
CA ALA A 147 14.66 -8.00 4.07
C ALA A 147 15.77 -6.94 4.03
N TYR A 148 16.09 -6.33 5.17
CA TYR A 148 17.18 -5.36 5.29
C TYR A 148 18.53 -5.93 4.81
N GLU A 149 18.90 -7.11 5.33
CA GLU A 149 20.16 -7.80 4.98
C GLU A 149 20.22 -8.23 3.50
N LEU A 150 19.08 -8.62 2.91
CA LEU A 150 19.01 -8.98 1.50
C LEU A 150 19.06 -7.78 0.55
N GLY A 151 19.01 -6.56 1.09
CA GLY A 151 18.95 -5.34 0.29
C GLY A 151 17.53 -4.95 -0.16
N ILE A 152 16.50 -5.57 0.41
CA ILE A 152 15.07 -5.38 0.08
C ILE A 152 14.47 -4.31 1.01
N SER A 153 13.38 -3.67 0.59
CA SER A 153 12.63 -2.73 1.45
C SER A 153 12.14 -3.40 2.74
N GLU A 154 12.38 -2.73 3.86
CA GLU A 154 11.94 -3.12 5.20
C GLU A 154 10.40 -3.17 5.28
N ILE A 155 9.72 -2.27 4.55
CA ILE A 155 8.26 -2.24 4.39
C ILE A 155 7.77 -3.54 3.74
N PHE A 156 8.50 -4.06 2.76
CA PHE A 156 8.15 -5.34 2.12
C PHE A 156 8.32 -6.53 3.08
N GLY A 157 9.36 -6.51 3.91
CA GLY A 157 9.55 -7.51 4.98
C GLY A 157 8.40 -7.52 5.98
N ALA A 158 7.98 -6.34 6.43
CA ALA A 158 6.82 -6.16 7.31
C ALA A 158 5.52 -6.65 6.66
N TYR A 159 5.33 -6.37 5.37
CA TYR A 159 4.17 -6.82 4.61
C TYR A 159 4.10 -8.35 4.52
N ILE A 160 5.22 -9.02 4.19
CA ILE A 160 5.28 -10.49 4.16
C ILE A 160 5.03 -11.07 5.54
N ALA A 161 5.53 -10.45 6.61
CA ALA A 161 5.22 -10.89 7.97
C ALA A 161 3.73 -10.89 8.27
N GLY A 162 3.02 -9.83 7.87
CA GLY A 162 1.56 -9.77 7.98
C GLY A 162 0.86 -10.90 7.22
N LEU A 163 1.29 -11.19 5.98
CA LEU A 163 0.77 -12.32 5.20
C LEU A 163 1.03 -13.67 5.89
N VAL A 164 2.24 -13.87 6.41
CA VAL A 164 2.65 -15.09 7.13
C VAL A 164 1.80 -15.31 8.37
N ILE A 165 1.58 -14.28 9.18
CA ILE A 165 0.71 -14.34 10.36
C ILE A 165 -0.74 -14.61 9.92
N GLY A 166 -1.21 -13.97 8.85
CA GLY A 166 -2.55 -14.18 8.31
C GLY A 166 -2.79 -15.62 7.82
N MET A 167 -1.78 -16.28 7.25
CA MET A 167 -1.88 -17.66 6.80
C MET A 167 -2.13 -18.66 7.94
N LEU A 168 -1.84 -18.31 9.20
CA LEU A 168 -2.16 -19.17 10.35
C LEU A 168 -3.67 -19.48 10.44
N ARG A 169 -4.53 -18.64 9.86
CA ARG A 169 -5.98 -18.87 9.75
C ARG A 169 -6.36 -19.98 8.78
N LEU A 170 -5.47 -20.32 7.85
CA LEU A 170 -5.71 -21.34 6.82
C LEU A 170 -5.44 -22.76 7.33
N VAL A 171 -4.91 -22.91 8.55
CA VAL A 171 -4.71 -24.21 9.17
C VAL A 171 -6.07 -24.86 9.38
N HIS A 172 -6.28 -26.01 8.74
CA HIS A 172 -7.52 -26.76 8.92
C HIS A 172 -7.59 -27.33 10.33
N ASP A 173 -8.42 -26.72 11.16
CA ASP A 173 -8.72 -27.15 12.52
C ASP A 173 -10.25 -27.26 12.68
N PRO A 174 -10.79 -28.46 12.97
CA PRO A 174 -12.24 -28.64 13.18
C PRO A 174 -12.78 -27.83 14.36
N THR A 175 -11.92 -27.38 15.27
CA THR A 175 -12.30 -26.56 16.43
C THR A 175 -12.23 -25.05 16.18
N LEU A 176 -11.77 -24.62 14.99
CA LEU A 176 -11.61 -23.22 14.58
C LEU A 176 -10.71 -22.36 15.50
N VAL A 177 -9.94 -22.98 16.39
CA VAL A 177 -9.17 -22.27 17.42
C VAL A 177 -8.14 -21.33 16.80
N TYR A 178 -7.47 -21.76 15.72
CA TYR A 178 -6.53 -20.92 14.98
C TYR A 178 -7.17 -19.63 14.48
N THR A 179 -8.30 -19.74 13.80
CA THR A 179 -9.01 -18.59 13.23
C THR A 179 -9.41 -17.60 14.31
N VAL A 180 -10.04 -18.09 15.39
CA VAL A 180 -10.49 -17.24 16.50
C VAL A 180 -9.31 -16.54 17.19
N ARG A 181 -8.22 -17.26 17.46
CA ARG A 181 -7.03 -16.68 18.13
C ARG A 181 -6.32 -15.64 17.27
N VAL A 182 -6.19 -15.89 15.97
CA VAL A 182 -5.54 -14.93 15.06
C VAL A 182 -6.47 -13.74 14.80
N GLU A 183 -7.80 -13.91 14.83
CA GLU A 183 -8.74 -12.78 14.79
C GLU A 183 -8.69 -11.93 16.05
N GLU A 184 -8.65 -12.55 17.23
CA GLU A 184 -8.44 -11.87 18.51
C GLU A 184 -7.11 -11.11 18.52
N PHE A 185 -6.05 -11.74 17.98
CA PHE A 185 -4.74 -11.10 17.81
C PHE A 185 -4.82 -9.87 16.93
N VAL A 186 -5.36 -10.01 15.72
CA VAL A 186 -5.48 -8.89 14.77
C VAL A 186 -6.35 -7.78 15.34
N SER A 187 -7.47 -8.08 16.01
CA SER A 187 -8.34 -7.07 16.60
C SER A 187 -7.64 -6.26 17.70
N ARG A 188 -6.94 -6.93 18.62
CA ARG A 188 -6.17 -6.26 19.69
C ARG A 188 -5.01 -5.45 19.11
N MET A 189 -4.30 -5.99 18.11
CA MET A 189 -3.24 -5.23 17.43
C MET A 189 -3.79 -4.03 16.67
N SER A 190 -4.92 -4.16 15.95
CA SER A 190 -5.58 -3.05 15.25
C SER A 190 -5.91 -1.93 16.22
N THR A 191 -6.44 -2.27 17.41
CA THR A 191 -6.73 -1.28 18.46
C THR A 191 -5.45 -0.54 18.88
N VAL A 192 -4.34 -1.24 19.12
CA VAL A 192 -3.07 -0.58 19.48
C VAL A 192 -2.55 0.30 18.34
N LEU A 193 -2.65 -0.18 17.09
CA LEU A 193 -2.20 0.55 15.91
C LEU A 193 -3.02 1.82 15.69
N GLU A 194 -4.35 1.73 15.76
CA GLU A 194 -5.29 2.83 15.52
C GLU A 194 -5.22 3.92 16.59
N PHE A 195 -5.06 3.55 17.86
CA PHE A 195 -5.07 4.52 18.96
C PHE A 195 -3.70 5.10 19.28
N PHE A 196 -2.60 4.40 18.95
CA PHE A 196 -1.25 4.85 19.30
C PHE A 196 -0.37 5.04 18.07
N ILE A 197 -0.11 3.98 17.30
CA ILE A 197 0.94 4.00 16.27
C ILE A 197 0.59 4.91 15.09
N ILE A 198 -0.62 4.78 14.54
CA ILE A 198 -1.09 5.56 13.39
C ILE A 198 -1.17 7.05 13.73
N PRO A 199 -1.77 7.49 14.86
CA PRO A 199 -1.77 8.90 15.24
C PRO A 199 -0.35 9.46 15.43
N ILE A 200 0.55 8.73 16.09
CA ILE A 200 1.95 9.17 16.28
C ILE A 200 2.66 9.32 14.92
N PHE A 201 2.46 8.37 14.01
CA PHE A 201 3.00 8.43 12.66
C PHE A 201 2.52 9.69 11.92
N PHE A 202 1.21 9.98 11.92
CA PHE A 202 0.69 11.15 11.23
C PHE A 202 1.06 12.48 11.91
N VAL A 203 1.25 12.50 13.23
CA VAL A 203 1.84 13.66 13.93
C VAL A 203 3.28 13.89 13.47
N TYR A 204 4.08 12.84 13.32
CA TYR A 204 5.45 12.95 12.83
C TYR A 204 5.53 13.42 11.37
N ILE A 205 4.66 12.88 10.50
CA ILE A 205 4.54 13.35 9.11
C ILE A 205 4.12 14.82 9.08
N GLY A 206 3.11 15.20 9.87
CA GLY A 206 2.63 16.58 9.97
C GLY A 206 3.70 17.54 10.47
N TYR A 207 4.48 17.15 11.48
CA TYR A 207 5.60 17.93 12.00
C TYR A 207 6.67 18.22 10.94
N ASN A 208 6.97 17.22 10.10
CA ASN A 208 7.93 17.38 9.00
C ASN A 208 7.34 18.10 7.79
N THR A 209 6.05 18.42 7.75
CA THR A 209 5.40 19.02 6.58
C THR A 209 5.41 20.54 6.64
N LEU A 210 5.80 21.19 5.54
CA LEU A 210 5.68 22.65 5.43
C LEU A 210 4.24 23.03 5.08
N VAL A 211 3.50 23.53 6.06
CA VAL A 211 2.09 23.94 5.91
C VAL A 211 1.92 24.98 4.80
N SER A 212 2.88 25.90 4.64
CA SER A 212 2.89 26.90 3.57
C SER A 212 2.92 26.29 2.16
N GLN A 213 3.36 25.04 2.04
CA GLN A 213 3.48 24.34 0.76
C GLN A 213 2.30 23.43 0.44
N LEU A 214 1.39 23.17 1.38
CA LEU A 214 0.23 22.29 1.14
C LEU A 214 -0.65 22.76 -0.03
N LEU A 215 -0.80 24.08 -0.19
CA LEU A 215 -1.56 24.70 -1.28
C LEU A 215 -0.66 25.40 -2.30
N SER A 216 0.62 25.04 -2.35
CA SER A 216 1.54 25.58 -3.35
C SER A 216 1.11 25.15 -4.77
N PRO A 217 1.49 25.90 -5.81
CA PRO A 217 1.26 25.48 -7.19
C PRO A 217 1.80 24.07 -7.47
N LEU A 218 2.95 23.72 -6.87
CA LEU A 218 3.53 22.38 -6.99
C LEU A 218 2.61 21.29 -6.44
N SER A 219 2.10 21.47 -5.22
CA SER A 219 1.18 20.52 -4.59
C SER A 219 -0.12 20.34 -5.38
N LEU A 220 -0.66 21.43 -5.92
CA LEU A 220 -1.84 21.37 -6.78
C LEU A 220 -1.58 20.64 -8.10
N ILE A 221 -0.40 20.84 -8.69
CA ILE A 221 -0.02 20.13 -9.93
C ILE A 221 0.20 18.64 -9.64
N ILE A 222 0.91 18.29 -8.58
CA ILE A 222 1.14 16.89 -8.20
C ILE A 222 -0.19 16.21 -7.85
N LEU A 223 -1.10 16.90 -7.16
CA LEU A 223 -2.46 16.43 -6.92
C LEU A 223 -3.22 16.21 -8.23
N ALA A 224 -3.14 17.14 -9.17
CA ALA A 224 -3.79 17.00 -10.47
C ALA A 224 -3.22 15.82 -11.27
N LEU A 225 -1.90 15.63 -11.28
CA LEU A 225 -1.24 14.50 -11.95
C LEU A 225 -1.61 13.17 -11.31
N ALA A 226 -1.56 13.09 -9.98
CA ALA A 226 -1.98 11.92 -9.22
C ALA A 226 -3.44 11.59 -9.53
N PHE A 227 -4.32 12.59 -9.47
CA PHE A 227 -5.75 12.40 -9.69
C PHE A 227 -6.03 11.95 -11.13
N THR A 228 -5.54 12.71 -12.11
CA THR A 228 -5.80 12.46 -13.54
C THR A 228 -5.19 11.16 -14.02
N GLY A 229 -3.94 10.87 -13.67
CA GLY A 229 -3.27 9.64 -14.05
C GLY A 229 -4.02 8.41 -13.54
N LYS A 230 -4.41 8.43 -12.26
CA LYS A 230 -5.10 7.30 -11.66
C LYS A 230 -6.52 7.18 -12.18
N PHE A 231 -7.25 8.29 -12.23
CA PHE A 231 -8.64 8.32 -12.68
C PHE A 231 -8.76 7.86 -14.14
N VAL A 232 -8.01 8.49 -15.05
CA VAL A 232 -8.08 8.18 -16.48
C VAL A 232 -7.56 6.77 -16.75
N GLY A 233 -6.46 6.38 -16.09
CA GLY A 233 -5.86 5.05 -16.27
C GLY A 233 -6.82 3.94 -15.86
N VAL A 234 -7.47 4.08 -14.70
CA VAL A 234 -8.48 3.13 -14.21
C VAL A 234 -9.72 3.12 -15.11
N VAL A 235 -10.27 4.29 -15.47
CA VAL A 235 -11.47 4.38 -16.30
C VAL A 235 -11.25 3.73 -17.67
N LEU A 236 -10.15 4.08 -18.35
CA LEU A 236 -9.82 3.48 -19.65
C LEU A 236 -9.61 1.97 -19.54
N ALA A 237 -8.94 1.53 -18.47
CA ALA A 237 -8.70 0.13 -18.20
C ALA A 237 -9.91 -0.64 -17.63
N SER A 238 -11.04 0.00 -17.33
CA SER A 238 -12.24 -0.67 -16.84
C SER A 238 -13.40 -0.67 -17.83
N ILE A 239 -13.41 0.25 -18.82
CA ILE A 239 -14.44 0.36 -19.85
C ILE A 239 -14.75 -0.98 -20.56
N PRO A 240 -13.77 -1.82 -20.94
CA PRO A 240 -14.06 -3.07 -21.62
C PRO A 240 -14.86 -4.09 -20.79
N TRP A 241 -14.93 -3.89 -19.47
CA TRP A 241 -15.50 -4.85 -18.52
C TRP A 241 -16.72 -4.33 -17.76
N GLY A 242 -17.17 -3.09 -18.00
CA GLY A 242 -18.27 -2.52 -17.25
C GLY A 242 -18.90 -1.30 -17.91
N ARG A 243 -19.99 -0.81 -17.32
CA ARG A 243 -20.63 0.43 -17.79
C ARG A 243 -19.70 1.62 -17.56
N LEU A 244 -19.80 2.66 -18.39
CA LEU A 244 -19.03 3.89 -18.20
C LEU A 244 -19.25 4.49 -16.80
N THR A 245 -20.48 4.44 -16.27
CA THR A 245 -20.78 4.93 -14.92
C THR A 245 -20.04 4.15 -13.83
N GLN A 246 -19.94 2.83 -13.95
CA GLN A 246 -19.18 1.98 -13.03
C GLN A 246 -17.68 2.25 -13.16
N SER A 247 -17.20 2.43 -14.39
CA SER A 247 -15.80 2.78 -14.67
C SER A 247 -15.40 4.12 -14.04
N LEU A 248 -16.23 5.16 -14.21
CA LEU A 248 -16.01 6.48 -13.59
C LEU A 248 -16.03 6.40 -12.07
N THR A 249 -16.95 5.62 -11.50
CA THR A 249 -17.04 5.42 -10.05
C THR A 249 -15.83 4.65 -9.52
N LEU A 250 -15.36 3.64 -10.25
CA LEU A 250 -14.16 2.89 -9.90
C LEU A 250 -12.91 3.77 -9.96
N GLY A 251 -12.78 4.58 -11.02
CA GLY A 251 -11.72 5.57 -11.15
C GLY A 251 -11.68 6.51 -9.96
N LEU A 252 -12.83 7.05 -9.55
CA LEU A 252 -12.92 7.89 -8.36
C LEU A 252 -12.54 7.12 -7.09
N ALA A 253 -13.09 5.92 -6.89
CA ALA A 253 -12.87 5.12 -5.70
C ALA A 253 -11.42 4.67 -5.51
N MET A 254 -10.67 4.49 -6.61
CA MET A 254 -9.24 4.18 -6.60
C MET A 254 -8.33 5.41 -6.47
N ASN A 255 -8.88 6.61 -6.31
CA ASN A 255 -8.10 7.84 -6.19
C ASN A 255 -7.74 8.22 -4.75
N VAL A 256 -7.83 7.29 -3.81
CA VAL A 256 -7.53 7.51 -2.40
C VAL A 256 -6.07 7.21 -2.12
N ARG A 257 -5.34 8.12 -1.47
CA ARG A 257 -3.99 7.89 -0.95
C ARG A 257 -4.03 7.94 0.57
N GLY A 258 -3.03 7.34 1.22
CA GLY A 258 -3.09 7.03 2.65
C GLY A 258 -1.72 7.11 3.31
N SER A 259 -1.40 6.08 4.08
CA SER A 259 -0.25 6.08 4.99
C SER A 259 1.08 5.73 4.32
N ILE A 260 1.07 4.93 3.25
CA ILE A 260 2.28 4.42 2.60
C ILE A 260 3.02 5.52 1.83
N GLU A 261 2.29 6.41 1.15
CA GLU A 261 2.84 7.47 0.32
C GLU A 261 3.69 8.47 1.11
N PRO A 262 3.21 9.08 2.21
CA PRO A 262 4.03 9.96 3.04
C PRO A 262 5.16 9.22 3.75
N ALA A 263 4.99 7.94 4.10
CA ALA A 263 6.07 7.15 4.71
C ALA A 263 7.26 7.00 3.74
N VAL A 264 6.99 6.71 2.48
CA VAL A 264 8.08 6.58 1.49
C VAL A 264 8.68 7.94 1.12
N ALA A 265 7.85 8.98 0.98
CA ALA A 265 8.35 10.33 0.74
C ALA A 265 9.27 10.80 1.87
N LEU A 266 8.94 10.47 3.13
CA LEU A 266 9.78 10.77 4.29
C LEU A 266 11.14 10.08 4.20
N VAL A 267 11.18 8.77 3.89
CA VAL A 267 12.46 8.04 3.73
C VAL A 267 13.30 8.64 2.60
N ALA A 268 12.66 9.07 1.51
CA ALA A 268 13.35 9.73 0.41
C ALA A 268 13.87 11.13 0.79
N LEU A 269 13.13 11.88 1.61
CA LEU A 269 13.55 13.17 2.14
C LEU A 269 14.75 13.02 3.08
N GLU A 270 14.69 12.07 4.02
CA GLU A 270 15.77 11.79 4.97
C GLU A 270 17.07 11.37 4.28
N ARG A 271 16.97 10.70 3.12
CA ARG A 271 18.10 10.32 2.27
C ARG A 271 18.55 11.42 1.30
N GLY A 272 17.92 12.60 1.33
CA GLY A 272 18.25 13.73 0.45
C GLY A 272 17.91 13.52 -1.02
N ILE A 273 17.04 12.56 -1.34
CA ILE A 273 16.65 12.21 -2.71
C ILE A 273 15.58 13.17 -3.22
N ILE A 274 14.68 13.59 -2.34
CA ILE A 274 13.67 14.60 -2.67
C ILE A 274 13.85 15.82 -1.76
N GLN A 275 13.40 16.97 -2.26
CA GLN A 275 13.38 18.21 -1.49
C GLN A 275 12.12 18.29 -0.63
N GLN A 276 12.18 19.15 0.39
CA GLN A 276 11.09 19.44 1.31
C GLN A 276 9.77 19.80 0.60
N ASP A 277 9.88 20.49 -0.53
CA ASP A 277 8.78 20.91 -1.39
C ASP A 277 8.00 19.72 -1.98
N LEU A 278 8.73 18.72 -2.49
CA LEU A 278 8.13 17.50 -3.03
C LEU A 278 7.54 16.64 -1.92
N PHE A 279 8.23 16.54 -0.77
CA PHE A 279 7.71 15.82 0.39
C PHE A 279 6.36 16.39 0.83
N SER A 280 6.31 17.71 1.04
CA SER A 280 5.09 18.41 1.48
C SER A 280 3.96 18.29 0.45
N ALA A 281 4.30 18.25 -0.85
CA ALA A 281 3.33 18.00 -1.91
C ALA A 281 2.73 16.60 -1.89
N VAL A 282 3.54 15.55 -1.66
CA VAL A 282 3.03 14.17 -1.51
C VAL A 282 2.11 14.06 -0.29
N VAL A 283 2.49 14.69 0.83
CA VAL A 283 1.64 14.75 2.02
C VAL A 283 0.32 15.46 1.71
N ALA A 284 0.36 16.58 0.98
CA ALA A 284 -0.85 17.28 0.56
C ALA A 284 -1.79 16.40 -0.29
N VAL A 285 -1.24 15.61 -1.22
CA VAL A 285 -2.03 14.65 -2.02
C VAL A 285 -2.68 13.60 -1.12
N SER A 286 -1.93 13.01 -0.20
CA SER A 286 -2.47 12.01 0.74
C SER A 286 -3.60 12.60 1.59
N LEU A 287 -3.38 13.76 2.22
CA LEU A 287 -4.39 14.43 3.05
C LEU A 287 -5.65 14.80 2.26
N PHE A 288 -5.48 15.39 1.08
CA PHE A 288 -6.60 15.84 0.28
C PHE A 288 -7.45 14.66 -0.22
N THR A 289 -6.80 13.64 -0.78
CA THR A 289 -7.53 12.50 -1.36
C THR A 289 -8.15 11.58 -0.30
N SER A 290 -7.46 11.33 0.82
CA SER A 290 -8.01 10.58 1.95
C SER A 290 -9.27 11.20 2.55
N THR A 291 -9.36 12.54 2.54
CA THR A 291 -10.50 13.26 3.11
C THR A 291 -11.64 13.42 2.10
N VAL A 292 -11.32 13.84 0.87
CA VAL A 292 -12.32 14.27 -0.12
C VAL A 292 -12.97 13.09 -0.84
N ILE A 293 -12.19 12.07 -1.21
CA ILE A 293 -12.70 10.97 -2.04
C ILE A 293 -13.77 10.14 -1.32
N PRO A 294 -13.61 9.72 -0.05
CA PRO A 294 -14.67 8.98 0.65
C PRO A 294 -15.99 9.75 0.75
N VAL A 295 -15.93 11.08 0.97
CA VAL A 295 -17.11 11.95 1.02
C VAL A 295 -17.83 11.97 -0.33
N ILE A 296 -17.10 12.16 -1.43
CA ILE A 296 -17.68 12.17 -2.77
C ILE A 296 -18.24 10.78 -3.13
N PHE A 297 -17.50 9.72 -2.84
CA PHE A 297 -17.92 8.35 -3.11
C PHE A 297 -19.24 8.01 -2.40
N ASN A 298 -19.32 8.30 -1.09
CA ASN A 298 -20.54 8.08 -0.31
C ASN A 298 -21.72 8.87 -0.87
N LEU A 299 -21.52 10.13 -1.27
CA LEU A 299 -22.57 10.94 -1.90
C LEU A 299 -23.07 10.30 -3.22
N ILE A 300 -22.16 9.80 -4.06
CA ILE A 300 -22.51 9.15 -5.33
C ILE A 300 -23.31 7.86 -5.07
N THR A 301 -22.84 7.00 -4.16
CA THR A 301 -23.53 5.74 -3.82
C THR A 301 -24.91 5.95 -3.21
N ARG A 302 -25.13 7.08 -2.52
CA ARG A 302 -26.45 7.45 -2.00
C ARG A 302 -27.41 7.91 -3.10
N LEU A 303 -26.89 8.57 -4.15
CA LEU A 303 -27.70 9.12 -5.24
C LEU A 303 -27.95 8.11 -6.37
N LYS A 304 -27.10 7.10 -6.51
CA LYS A 304 -27.15 6.09 -7.58
C LYS A 304 -26.90 4.71 -7.00
N ARG A 305 -27.77 3.74 -7.31
CA ARG A 305 -27.49 2.30 -7.13
C ARG A 305 -26.36 1.88 -8.07
N ILE A 306 -25.26 1.35 -7.52
CA ILE A 306 -24.02 1.02 -8.26
C ILE A 306 -23.66 -0.46 -8.17
#